data_AF-A0A846U4G9-F1
#
_entry.id   AF-A0A846U4G9-F1
#
_cell.length_a   1.000
_cell.length_b   1.000
_cell.length_c   1.000
_cell.angle_alpha   90.00
_cell.angle_beta   90.00
_cell.angle_gamma   90.00
#
_symmetry.space_group_name_H-M   'P 1'
#
loop_
_entity.id
_entity.type
_entity.pdbx_description
1 polymer ?
#
loop_
_entity_poly.entity_id
_entity_poly.type
_entity_poly.pdbx_seq_one_letter_code
_entity_poly.pdbx_strand_id
1 'polypeptide(L)'
;MPKPSATPAPTEVSHPAPASYEDALSELERLVVAMEGGQLPLEKLLESYKRGADLLNYCRERLSAVEQQVQVLEDGQLKPWSGG
;
A
#
# COMPACT_ATOMS: atom_id res chain seq x y z
N MET A 1 1.36 24.95 -43.48
CA MET A 1 0.40 24.47 -42.47
C MET A 1 1.16 24.10 -41.21
N PRO A 2 0.96 24.79 -40.07
CA PRO A 2 1.46 24.34 -38.78
C PRO A 2 0.57 23.22 -38.24
N LYS A 3 1.17 22.07 -37.90
CA LYS A 3 0.48 20.97 -37.20
C LYS A 3 0.35 21.37 -35.72
N PRO A 4 -0.87 21.38 -35.13
CA PRO A 4 -1.03 21.65 -33.71
C PRO A 4 -0.44 20.50 -32.90
N SER A 5 0.36 20.87 -31.91
CA SER A 5 1.11 20.02 -30.99
C SER A 5 0.21 19.00 -30.28
N ALA A 6 0.69 17.76 -30.20
CA ALA A 6 0.11 16.74 -29.34
C ALA A 6 0.25 17.17 -27.87
N THR A 7 -0.87 17.27 -27.18
CA THR A 7 -0.96 17.42 -25.72
C THR A 7 -0.28 16.22 -25.05
N PRO A 8 0.65 16.40 -24.09
CA PRO A 8 1.14 15.28 -23.32
C PRO A 8 0.02 14.78 -22.39
N ALA A 9 -0.27 13.48 -22.44
CA ALA A 9 -1.19 12.81 -21.52
C ALA A 9 -0.75 13.02 -20.06
N PRO A 10 -1.66 12.96 -19.07
CA PRO A 10 -1.30 13.09 -17.67
C PRO A 10 -0.32 11.98 -17.31
N THR A 11 0.90 12.36 -16.96
CA THR A 11 1.92 11.48 -16.40
C THR A 11 1.34 10.72 -15.21
N GLU A 12 1.19 9.40 -15.35
CA GLU A 12 0.94 8.50 -14.24
C GLU A 12 2.11 8.59 -13.27
N VAL A 13 1.90 9.30 -12.16
CA VAL A 13 2.88 9.40 -11.08
C VAL A 13 2.91 8.05 -10.38
N SER A 14 3.89 7.21 -10.72
CA SER A 14 4.13 5.93 -10.06
C SER A 14 4.88 6.19 -8.76
N HIS A 15 4.21 5.96 -7.64
CA HIS A 15 4.85 6.05 -6.34
C HIS A 15 5.61 4.75 -6.04
N PRO A 16 6.88 4.81 -5.58
CA PRO A 16 7.62 3.62 -5.23
C PRO A 16 6.94 2.86 -4.07
N ALA A 17 7.14 1.55 -4.06
CA ALA A 17 6.66 0.71 -2.97
C ALA A 17 7.35 1.09 -1.64
N PRO A 18 6.66 0.99 -0.49
CA PRO A 18 7.25 1.24 0.81
C PRO A 18 8.38 0.25 1.13
N ALA A 19 9.40 0.72 1.87
CA ALA A 19 10.52 -0.11 2.29
C ALA A 19 10.15 -1.07 3.43
N SER A 20 9.19 -0.70 4.27
CA SER A 20 8.74 -1.47 5.43
C SER A 20 7.24 -1.27 5.71
N TYR A 21 6.69 -2.08 6.62
CA TYR A 21 5.30 -1.94 7.09
C TYR A 21 5.12 -0.62 7.84
N GLU A 22 6.09 -0.27 8.68
CA GLU A 22 6.12 0.93 9.50
C GLU A 22 6.18 2.19 8.62
N ASP A 23 6.98 2.16 7.55
CA ASP A 23 7.03 3.26 6.57
C ASP A 23 5.69 3.42 5.85
N ALA A 24 5.07 2.31 5.44
CA ALA A 24 3.78 2.32 4.76
C ALA A 24 2.68 2.88 5.66
N LEU A 25 2.65 2.46 6.93
CA LEU A 25 1.69 2.93 7.92
C LEU A 25 1.89 4.42 8.23
N SER A 26 3.13 4.86 8.44
CA SER A 26 3.44 6.27 8.71
C SER A 26 3.10 7.18 7.53
N GLU A 27 3.30 6.71 6.29
CA GLU A 27 2.84 7.44 5.11
C GLU A 27 1.32 7.52 5.03
N LEU A 28 0.61 6.42 5.30
CA LEU A 28 -0.84 6.37 5.31
C LEU A 28 -1.45 7.34 6.33
N GLU A 29 -0.91 7.37 7.55
CA GLU A 29 -1.34 8.29 8.61
C GLU A 29 -1.18 9.76 8.18
N ARG A 30 -0.02 10.11 7.62
CA ARG A 30 0.23 11.48 7.11
C ARG A 30 -0.75 11.85 6.00
N LEU A 31 -1.05 10.90 5.12
CA LEU A 31 -1.98 11.09 4.01
C LEU A 31 -3.41 11.32 4.51
N VAL A 32 -3.86 10.53 5.49
CA VAL A 32 -5.17 10.69 6.13
C VAL A 32 -5.28 12.07 6.80
N VAL A 33 -4.28 12.48 7.58
CA VAL A 33 -4.25 13.80 8.23
C VAL A 33 -4.36 14.93 7.19
N ALA A 34 -3.65 14.80 6.05
CA ALA A 34 -3.72 15.79 4.99
C ALA A 34 -5.12 15.85 4.34
N MET A 35 -5.77 14.70 4.14
CA MET A 35 -7.13 14.60 3.59
C MET A 35 -8.19 15.19 4.53
N GLU A 36 -8.09 14.88 5.82
CA GLU A 36 -9.02 15.37 6.84
C GLU A 36 -8.84 16.87 7.12
N GLY A 37 -7.63 17.40 6.91
CA GLY A 37 -7.34 18.83 7.02
C GLY A 37 -8.06 19.70 5.98
N GLY A 38 -8.68 19.11 4.95
CA GLY A 38 -9.51 19.83 3.97
C GLY A 38 -8.75 20.81 3.06
N GLN A 39 -7.41 20.78 3.09
CA GLN A 39 -6.55 21.69 2.33
C GLN A 39 -6.09 21.11 0.99
N LEU A 40 -6.45 19.86 0.66
CA LEU A 40 -6.05 19.21 -0.58
C LEU A 40 -6.94 19.66 -1.75
N PRO A 41 -6.35 20.17 -2.86
CA PRO A 41 -7.06 20.38 -4.11
C PRO A 41 -7.71 19.10 -4.63
N LEU A 42 -8.79 19.22 -5.41
CA LEU A 42 -9.55 18.07 -5.92
C LEU A 42 -8.68 17.07 -6.69
N GLU A 43 -7.75 17.57 -7.51
CA GLU A 43 -6.83 16.74 -8.29
C GLU A 43 -5.92 15.90 -7.37
N LYS A 44 -5.54 16.47 -6.22
CA LYS A 44 -4.70 15.81 -5.22
C LYS A 44 -5.48 14.86 -4.31
N LEU A 45 -6.80 15.05 -4.15
CA LEU A 45 -7.65 14.12 -3.41
C LEU A 45 -7.68 12.74 -4.07
N LEU A 46 -7.84 12.69 -5.41
CA LEU A 46 -7.85 11.42 -6.13
C LEU A 46 -6.49 10.72 -6.09
N GLU A 47 -5.40 11.47 -6.22
CA GLU A 47 -4.04 10.95 -6.12
C GLU A 47 -3.76 10.40 -4.71
N SER A 48 -4.15 11.15 -3.67
CA SER A 48 -4.01 10.74 -2.26
C SER A 48 -4.84 9.48 -1.98
N TYR A 49 -6.07 9.40 -2.48
CA TYR A 49 -6.90 8.21 -2.33
C TYR A 49 -6.26 6.97 -2.96
N LYS A 50 -5.74 7.08 -4.19
CA LYS A 50 -5.04 5.97 -4.86
C LYS A 50 -3.83 5.50 -4.05
N ARG A 51 -2.98 6.44 -3.63
CA ARG A 51 -1.80 6.12 -2.82
C ARG A 51 -2.20 5.48 -1.49
N GLY A 52 -3.24 5.99 -0.82
CA GLY A 52 -3.78 5.39 0.41
C GLY A 52 -4.26 3.95 0.20
N ALA A 53 -4.93 3.66 -0.91
CA ALA A 53 -5.35 2.31 -1.27
C ALA A 53 -4.14 1.37 -1.49
N ASP A 54 -3.10 1.83 -2.17
CA ASP A 54 -1.88 1.05 -2.40
C ASP A 54 -1.15 0.74 -1.08
N LEU A 55 -1.04 1.73 -0.19
CA LEU A 55 -0.43 1.57 1.13
C LEU A 55 -1.23 0.58 2.00
N LEU A 56 -2.56 0.67 1.99
CA LEU A 56 -3.44 -0.27 2.69
C LEU A 56 -3.28 -1.69 2.16
N ASN A 57 -3.18 -1.87 0.85
CA ASN A 57 -2.98 -3.17 0.25
C ASN A 57 -1.63 -3.77 0.68
N TYR A 58 -0.55 -2.98 0.59
CA TYR A 58 0.77 -3.39 1.07
C TYR A 58 0.73 -3.84 2.54
N CYS A 59 0.12 -3.05 3.43
CA CYS A 59 0.01 -3.39 4.84
C CYS A 59 -0.72 -4.73 5.07
N ARG A 60 -1.82 -4.97 4.35
CA ARG A 60 -2.58 -6.23 4.44
C ARG A 60 -1.76 -7.43 3.96
N GLU A 61 -1.06 -7.29 2.85
CA GLU A 61 -0.20 -8.35 2.31
C GLU A 61 0.91 -8.73 3.29
N ARG A 62 1.55 -7.74 3.93
CA ARG A 62 2.59 -7.99 4.94
C ARG A 62 2.04 -8.72 6.15
N LEU A 63 0.88 -8.33 6.67
CA LEU A 63 0.23 -9.01 7.78
C LEU A 63 -0.16 -10.45 7.41
N SER A 64 -0.78 -10.64 6.24
CA SER A 64 -1.15 -11.98 5.77
C SER A 64 0.07 -12.90 5.60
N ALA A 65 1.18 -12.38 5.09
CA ALA A 65 2.42 -13.15 4.98
C ALA A 65 3.01 -13.55 6.34
N VAL A 66 2.84 -12.73 7.38
CA VAL A 66 3.25 -13.05 8.74
C VAL A 66 2.32 -14.10 9.35
N GLU A 67 1.01 -13.94 9.21
CA GLU A 67 0.00 -14.92 9.67
C GLU A 67 0.25 -16.31 9.07
N GLN A 68 0.52 -16.38 7.76
CA GLN A 68 0.85 -17.63 7.08
C GLN A 68 2.12 -18.29 7.63
N GLN A 69 3.15 -17.49 7.94
CA GLN A 69 4.38 -18.02 8.55
C GLN A 69 4.15 -18.58 9.94
N VAL A 70 3.33 -17.90 10.76
CA VAL A 70 2.94 -18.38 12.08
C VAL A 70 2.19 -19.70 11.97
N GLN A 71 1.21 -19.79 11.07
CA GLN A 71 0.43 -21.02 10.85
C GLN A 71 1.33 -22.22 10.50
N VAL A 72 2.29 -22.03 9.60
CA VAL A 72 3.23 -23.10 9.20
C VAL A 72 4.09 -23.56 10.39
N LEU A 73 4.50 -22.64 11.26
CA LEU A 73 5.27 -22.98 12.46
C LEU A 73 4.42 -23.78 13.45
N GLU A 74 3.18 -23.35 13.70
CA GLU A 74 2.24 -24.07 14.56
C GLU A 74 1.94 -25.47 14.04
N ASP A 75 1.65 -25.62 12.74
CA ASP A 75 1.41 -26.91 12.10
C ASP A 75 2.65 -27.82 12.16
N GLY A 76 3.85 -27.24 12.03
CA GLY A 76 5.12 -27.93 12.19
C GLY A 76 5.40 -28.41 13.62
N GLN A 77 4.95 -27.65 14.62
CA GLN A 77 5.02 -28.03 16.05
C GLN A 77 3.93 -29.03 16.45
N LEU A 78 2.79 -29.02 15.78
CA LEU A 78 1.66 -29.92 16.02
C LEU A 78 1.81 -31.31 15.37
N LYS A 79 2.98 -31.65 14.84
CA LYS A 79 3.23 -33.01 14.33
C LYS A 79 2.92 -34.02 15.44
N PRO A 80 1.93 -34.91 15.26
CA PRO A 80 1.52 -35.80 16.32
C PRO A 80 2.72 -36.66 16.69
N TRP A 81 3.14 -36.58 17.95
CA TRP A 81 4.02 -37.58 18.53
C TRP A 81 3.28 -38.91 18.45
N SER A 82 3.49 -39.66 17.37
CA SER A 82 3.14 -41.08 17.30
C SER A 82 4.17 -41.82 18.13
N GLY A 83 3.96 -41.81 19.45
CA GLY A 83 4.70 -42.63 20.39
C GLY A 83 4.46 -44.09 20.01
N GLY A 84 5.55 -44.81 19.72
CA GLY A 84 5.52 -46.24 19.42
C GLY A 84 5.14 -47.10 20.60
#